data_AF-A0A1Q5AQW3-F1
#
_entry.id   AF-A0A1Q5AQW3-F1
#
_cell.length_a   1.000
_cell.length_b   1.000
_cell.length_c   1.000
_cell.angle_alpha   90.00
_cell.angle_beta   90.00
_cell.angle_gamma   90.00
#
_symmetry.space_group_name_H-M   'P 1'
#
loop_
_entity.id
_entity.type
_entity.pdbx_description
1 polymer ?
#
loop_
_entity_poly.entity_id
_entity_poly.type
_entity_poly.pdbx_seq_one_letter_code
_entity_poly.pdbx_strand_id
1 'polypeptide(L)'
;MTEAAIGFGYKLQWLAVRGQGAADVAAALRLSRPAPSTWREAVAAAYDGHGRWLLTPRLDGWTLAASQDVPAPEDDRFAAWLAGLSRLLGEVQYFGTHRVVEYHGWGRARAGIVERAFAYLGERDEVLFQVGHPTADEQALGVGTAYGEDQPWPEGDDGWSWPDEEAVLTLAGRWSIDPRDLEGATVPGHPWIASAVQTRP
;
A
#
# COMPACT_ATOMS: atom_id res chain seq x y z
N MET A 1 -3.27 10.28 -28.66
CA MET A 1 -2.63 10.94 -27.50
C MET A 1 -2.74 9.98 -26.34
N THR A 2 -1.63 9.63 -25.70
CA THR A 2 -1.62 8.93 -24.42
C THR A 2 -2.10 9.91 -23.35
N GLU A 3 -3.07 9.49 -22.53
CA GLU A 3 -3.47 10.27 -21.35
C GLU A 3 -2.32 10.27 -20.35
N ALA A 4 -2.04 11.42 -19.72
CA ALA A 4 -1.06 11.48 -18.64
C ALA A 4 -1.55 10.67 -17.44
N ALA A 5 -0.62 10.04 -16.73
CA ALA A 5 -0.95 9.37 -15.48
C ALA A 5 -1.37 10.37 -14.40
N ILE A 6 -2.14 9.88 -13.42
CA ILE A 6 -2.65 10.66 -12.30
C ILE A 6 -2.11 10.03 -11.03
N GLY A 7 -1.54 10.87 -10.15
CA GLY A 7 -1.02 10.44 -8.87
C GLY A 7 -2.14 10.10 -7.89
N PHE A 8 -1.82 9.27 -6.91
CA PHE A 8 -2.76 8.87 -5.84
C PHE A 8 -2.01 8.60 -4.53
N GLY A 9 -2.70 8.07 -3.52
CA GLY A 9 -2.07 7.49 -2.33
C GLY A 9 -2.47 8.16 -1.01
N TYR A 10 -2.82 9.44 -1.02
CA TYR A 10 -3.41 10.10 0.15
C TYR A 10 -4.79 9.54 0.45
N LYS A 11 -5.11 9.22 1.71
CA LYS A 11 -6.41 8.63 2.13
C LYS A 11 -6.78 7.37 1.33
N LEU A 12 -5.79 6.56 0.98
CA LEU A 12 -5.96 5.39 0.16
C LEU A 12 -4.98 4.30 0.60
N GLN A 13 -5.33 3.06 0.30
CA GLN A 13 -4.47 1.91 0.49
C GLN A 13 -4.11 1.32 -0.87
N TRP A 14 -2.87 0.85 -1.01
CA TRP A 14 -2.42 0.22 -2.23
C TRP A 14 -1.42 -0.90 -1.98
N LEU A 15 -1.36 -1.78 -2.96
CA LEU A 15 -0.35 -2.82 -3.09
C LEU A 15 0.61 -2.45 -4.21
N ALA A 16 1.89 -2.73 -4.02
CA ALA A 16 2.86 -2.78 -5.10
C ALA A 16 3.31 -4.23 -5.29
N VAL A 17 3.05 -4.78 -6.47
CA VAL A 17 3.33 -6.19 -6.80
C VAL A 17 4.46 -6.27 -7.82
N ARG A 18 5.55 -6.95 -7.46
CA ARG A 18 6.71 -7.10 -8.35
C ARG A 18 6.43 -8.16 -9.40
N GLY A 19 6.77 -7.88 -10.65
CA GLY A 19 6.87 -8.97 -11.63
C GLY A 19 5.53 -9.48 -12.19
N GLN A 20 4.38 -9.07 -11.65
CA GLN A 20 3.05 -9.52 -12.10
C GLN A 20 2.29 -8.44 -12.88
N GLY A 21 1.35 -8.85 -13.74
CA GLY A 21 0.48 -7.92 -14.48
C GLY A 21 -0.88 -7.74 -13.81
N ALA A 22 -1.66 -6.77 -14.27
CA ALA A 22 -2.98 -6.46 -13.70
C ALA A 22 -3.94 -7.67 -13.64
N ALA A 23 -3.90 -8.55 -14.64
CA ALA A 23 -4.76 -9.75 -14.65
C ALA A 23 -4.39 -10.74 -13.53
N ASP A 24 -3.10 -10.99 -13.30
CA ASP A 24 -2.62 -11.90 -12.26
C ASP A 24 -2.90 -11.33 -10.86
N VAL A 25 -2.67 -10.02 -10.70
CA VAL A 25 -2.97 -9.30 -9.45
C VAL A 25 -4.45 -9.34 -9.14
N ALA A 26 -5.33 -9.06 -10.12
CA ALA A 26 -6.77 -9.14 -9.94
C ALA A 26 -7.23 -10.56 -9.58
N ALA A 27 -6.67 -11.59 -10.23
CA ALA A 27 -7.00 -12.99 -9.93
C ALA A 27 -6.60 -13.38 -8.49
N ALA A 28 -5.39 -13.00 -8.05
CA ALA A 28 -4.93 -13.27 -6.68
C ALA A 28 -5.77 -12.55 -5.61
N LEU A 29 -6.23 -11.33 -5.92
CA LEU A 29 -7.14 -10.55 -5.07
C LEU A 29 -8.61 -10.99 -5.18
N ARG A 30 -8.92 -12.00 -6.01
CA ARG A 30 -10.30 -12.48 -6.27
C ARG A 30 -11.22 -11.37 -6.78
N LEU A 31 -10.70 -10.48 -7.61
CA LEU A 31 -11.44 -9.44 -8.29
C LEU A 31 -12.02 -9.96 -9.60
N SER A 32 -12.99 -9.23 -10.13
CA SER A 32 -13.50 -9.43 -11.48
C SER A 32 -12.39 -9.24 -12.53
N ARG A 33 -12.65 -9.67 -13.75
CA ARG A 33 -11.72 -9.44 -14.86
C ARG A 33 -11.48 -7.93 -15.04
N PRO A 34 -10.22 -7.45 -15.03
CA PRO A 34 -9.92 -6.04 -15.20
C PRO A 34 -10.45 -5.49 -16.53
N ALA A 35 -11.18 -4.38 -16.47
CA ALA A 35 -11.69 -3.66 -17.61
C ALA A 35 -10.79 -2.43 -17.89
N PRO A 36 -10.30 -2.23 -19.14
CA PRO A 36 -9.54 -1.04 -19.51
C PRO A 36 -10.25 0.26 -19.13
N SER A 37 -9.50 1.26 -18.68
CA SER A 37 -10.07 2.54 -18.27
C SER A 37 -9.08 3.70 -18.46
N THR A 38 -9.56 4.92 -18.30
CA THR A 38 -8.71 6.12 -18.21
C THR A 38 -8.10 6.24 -16.81
N TRP A 39 -7.00 7.00 -16.67
CA TRP A 39 -6.42 7.28 -15.35
C TRP A 39 -7.41 7.99 -14.43
N ARG A 40 -8.17 8.93 -14.97
CA ARG A 40 -9.18 9.68 -14.21
C ARG A 40 -10.26 8.77 -13.63
N GLU A 41 -10.83 7.89 -14.46
CA GLU A 41 -11.87 6.96 -14.02
C GLU A 41 -11.31 5.93 -13.04
N ALA A 42 -10.12 5.40 -13.29
CA ALA A 42 -9.56 4.35 -12.46
C ALA A 42 -9.12 4.86 -11.08
N VAL A 43 -8.49 6.05 -11.00
CA VAL A 43 -8.19 6.72 -9.73
C VAL A 43 -9.49 7.06 -8.99
N ALA A 44 -10.48 7.65 -9.67
CA ALA A 44 -11.78 7.94 -9.05
C ALA A 44 -12.44 6.67 -8.49
N ALA A 45 -12.39 5.55 -9.23
CA ALA A 45 -12.95 4.29 -8.77
C ALA A 45 -12.27 3.75 -7.51
N ALA A 46 -10.95 3.90 -7.37
CA ALA A 46 -10.22 3.51 -6.16
C ALA A 46 -10.62 4.35 -4.94
N TYR A 47 -10.81 5.65 -5.13
CA TYR A 47 -11.21 6.59 -4.08
C TYR A 47 -12.68 6.51 -3.68
N ASP A 48 -13.56 6.21 -4.62
CA ASP A 48 -14.98 5.98 -4.33
C ASP A 48 -15.19 4.69 -3.50
N GLY A 49 -14.24 3.75 -3.54
CA GLY A 49 -14.35 2.45 -2.89
C GLY A 49 -15.47 1.57 -3.48
N HIS A 50 -16.26 0.95 -2.60
CA HIS A 50 -17.36 0.03 -2.95
C HIS A 50 -16.89 -1.23 -3.68
N GLY A 51 -15.76 -1.78 -3.23
CA GLY A 51 -15.11 -2.94 -3.81
C GLY A 51 -14.47 -2.66 -5.16
N ARG A 52 -14.28 -1.39 -5.57
CA ARG A 52 -13.61 -1.05 -6.83
C ARG A 52 -12.13 -0.80 -6.63
N TRP A 53 -11.35 -1.25 -7.60
CA TRP A 53 -9.90 -1.25 -7.56
C TRP A 53 -9.34 -0.64 -8.82
N LEU A 54 -8.38 0.27 -8.65
CA LEU A 54 -7.44 0.68 -9.69
C LEU A 54 -6.37 -0.42 -9.82
N LEU A 55 -6.05 -0.81 -11.05
CA LEU A 55 -4.84 -1.57 -11.37
C LEU A 55 -4.03 -0.83 -12.42
N THR A 56 -2.75 -0.55 -12.14
CA THR A 56 -1.88 0.15 -13.09
C THR A 56 -1.34 -0.80 -14.17
N PRO A 57 -0.88 -0.27 -15.31
CA PRO A 57 0.12 -0.97 -16.11
C PRO A 57 1.35 -1.31 -15.28
N ARG A 58 2.22 -2.14 -15.84
CA ARG A 58 3.50 -2.43 -15.21
C ARG A 58 4.43 -1.23 -15.39
N LEU A 59 4.76 -0.58 -14.29
CA LEU A 59 5.61 0.59 -14.19
C LEU A 59 6.90 0.15 -13.50
N ASP A 60 8.05 0.26 -14.16
CA ASP A 60 9.36 -0.12 -13.60
C ASP A 60 9.41 -1.50 -12.93
N GLY A 61 8.66 -2.45 -13.50
CA GLY A 61 8.56 -3.83 -13.04
C GLY A 61 7.55 -4.07 -11.90
N TRP A 62 6.79 -3.04 -11.50
CA TRP A 62 5.74 -3.09 -10.49
C TRP A 62 4.35 -2.86 -11.10
N THR A 63 3.35 -3.57 -10.59
CA THR A 63 1.95 -3.23 -10.82
C THR A 63 1.35 -2.79 -9.50
N LEU A 64 0.71 -1.62 -9.50
CA LEU A 64 0.04 -1.10 -8.33
C LEU A 64 -1.44 -1.48 -8.37
N ALA A 65 -2.00 -1.85 -7.23
CA ALA A 65 -3.43 -2.10 -7.05
C ALA A 65 -3.94 -1.30 -5.85
N ALA A 66 -4.88 -0.38 -6.06
CA ALA A 66 -5.32 0.56 -5.03
C ALA A 66 -6.84 0.55 -4.85
N SER A 67 -7.29 0.70 -3.61
CA SER A 67 -8.70 0.73 -3.22
C SER A 67 -8.84 1.25 -1.77
N GLN A 68 -10.03 1.67 -1.36
CA GLN A 68 -10.35 1.86 0.06
C GLN A 68 -10.61 0.53 0.79
N ASP A 69 -10.80 -0.56 0.04
CA ASP A 69 -11.18 -1.86 0.59
C ASP A 69 -9.98 -2.81 0.80
N VAL A 70 -8.74 -2.30 0.77
CA VAL A 70 -7.55 -3.11 1.08
C VAL A 70 -7.48 -3.36 2.59
N PRO A 71 -7.31 -4.61 3.06
CA PRO A 71 -7.11 -4.91 4.48
C PRO A 71 -5.97 -4.09 5.10
N ALA A 72 -6.21 -3.52 6.28
CA ALA A 72 -5.22 -2.79 7.06
C ALA A 72 -4.39 -3.74 7.97
N PRO A 73 -3.12 -3.42 8.30
CA PRO A 73 -2.32 -4.12 9.30
C PRO A 73 -2.84 -3.80 10.69
N GLU A 74 -3.81 -4.57 11.16
CA GLU A 74 -4.37 -4.42 12.52
C GLU A 74 -4.09 -5.66 13.38
N ASP A 75 -3.89 -6.82 12.76
CA ASP A 75 -3.68 -8.09 13.45
C ASP A 75 -3.05 -9.17 12.55
N ASP A 76 -2.89 -10.37 13.10
CA ASP A 76 -2.30 -11.53 12.42
C ASP A 76 -3.06 -11.96 11.16
N ARG A 77 -4.35 -11.61 10.99
CA ARG A 77 -5.10 -11.91 9.77
C ARG A 77 -4.54 -11.13 8.59
N PHE A 78 -4.09 -9.90 8.82
CA PHE A 78 -3.38 -9.12 7.80
C PHE A 78 -2.07 -9.81 7.39
N ALA A 79 -1.26 -10.24 8.37
CA ALA A 79 -0.01 -10.92 8.07
C ALA A 79 -0.23 -12.21 7.27
N ALA A 80 -1.24 -13.01 7.66
CA ALA A 80 -1.63 -14.21 6.93
C ALA A 80 -2.13 -13.91 5.51
N TRP A 81 -2.91 -12.83 5.33
CA TRP A 81 -3.39 -12.37 4.03
C TRP A 81 -2.24 -11.92 3.12
N LEU A 82 -1.32 -11.08 3.62
CA LEU A 82 -0.17 -10.58 2.86
C LEU A 82 0.80 -11.72 2.50
N ALA A 83 1.03 -12.66 3.42
CA ALA A 83 1.74 -13.91 3.14
C ALA A 83 1.05 -14.71 2.03
N GLY A 84 -0.27 -14.90 2.11
CA GLY A 84 -1.05 -15.59 1.09
C GLY A 84 -0.88 -14.97 -0.31
N LEU A 85 -0.97 -13.65 -0.40
CA LEU A 85 -0.77 -12.92 -1.67
C LEU A 85 0.65 -13.07 -2.20
N SER A 86 1.68 -12.88 -1.36
CA SER A 86 3.08 -13.03 -1.80
C SER A 86 3.44 -14.44 -2.22
N ARG A 87 2.76 -15.48 -1.71
CA ARG A 87 2.93 -16.86 -2.18
C ARG A 87 2.46 -17.03 -3.63
N LEU A 88 1.42 -16.30 -4.05
CA LEU A 88 0.87 -16.34 -5.40
C LEU A 88 1.63 -15.43 -6.36
N LEU A 89 2.07 -14.25 -5.88
CA LEU A 89 2.56 -13.16 -6.72
C LEU A 89 4.07 -12.92 -6.63
N GLY A 90 4.76 -13.56 -5.69
CA GLY A 90 6.19 -13.35 -5.44
C GLY A 90 6.43 -12.29 -4.36
N GLU A 91 6.73 -11.06 -4.75
CA GLU A 91 6.92 -9.94 -3.82
C GLU A 91 5.72 -8.99 -3.86
N VAL A 92 5.14 -8.74 -2.69
CA VAL A 92 3.99 -7.85 -2.48
C VAL A 92 4.32 -6.91 -1.34
N GLN A 93 4.16 -5.61 -1.61
CA GLN A 93 4.26 -4.55 -0.62
C GLN A 93 2.88 -3.92 -0.44
N TYR A 94 2.57 -3.51 0.78
CA TYR A 94 1.36 -2.80 1.17
C TYR A 94 1.74 -1.43 1.70
N PHE A 95 0.90 -0.44 1.42
CA PHE A 95 0.97 0.90 1.99
C PHE A 95 -0.45 1.44 2.19
N GLY A 96 -0.64 2.31 3.17
CA GLY A 96 -1.92 2.95 3.42
C GLY A 96 -1.80 4.19 4.27
N THR A 97 -2.59 5.20 3.94
CA THR A 97 -2.68 6.44 4.72
C THR A 97 -4.14 6.85 4.95
N HIS A 98 -4.41 7.50 6.08
CA HIS A 98 -5.69 8.19 6.30
C HIS A 98 -5.56 9.31 7.35
N ARG A 99 -5.17 10.52 6.92
CA ARG A 99 -4.95 11.69 7.82
C ARG A 99 -6.12 12.14 8.71
N VAL A 100 -7.35 11.67 8.53
CA VAL A 100 -8.43 12.06 9.48
C VAL A 100 -8.26 11.38 10.82
N VAL A 101 -7.72 10.16 10.80
CA VAL A 101 -7.47 9.32 11.98
C VAL A 101 -5.97 9.15 12.22
N GLU A 102 -5.15 9.82 11.41
CA GLU A 102 -3.68 9.69 11.39
C GLU A 102 -3.25 8.21 11.28
N TYR A 103 -3.89 7.47 10.37
CA TYR A 103 -3.50 6.08 10.08
C TYR A 103 -2.36 6.05 9.07
N HIS A 104 -1.30 5.33 9.41
CA HIS A 104 -0.09 5.15 8.60
C HIS A 104 0.36 3.70 8.66
N GLY A 105 0.26 2.98 7.54
CA GLY A 105 0.55 1.55 7.50
C GLY A 105 1.40 1.15 6.31
N TRP A 106 2.26 0.16 6.50
CA TRP A 106 3.01 -0.48 5.43
C TRP A 106 3.34 -1.93 5.75
N GLY A 107 3.65 -2.70 4.72
CA GLY A 107 4.07 -4.09 4.87
C GLY A 107 4.81 -4.59 3.64
N ARG A 108 5.64 -5.62 3.83
CA ARG A 108 6.37 -6.30 2.76
C ARG A 108 6.41 -7.79 3.01
N ALA A 109 6.04 -8.56 2.01
CA ALA A 109 6.13 -10.01 2.02
C ALA A 109 6.72 -10.55 0.73
N ARG A 110 7.49 -11.63 0.85
CA ARG A 110 8.11 -12.35 -0.27
C ARG A 110 7.86 -13.84 -0.13
N ALA A 111 7.36 -14.45 -1.19
CA ALA A 111 7.20 -15.91 -1.31
C ALA A 111 6.50 -16.58 -0.11
N GLY A 112 5.51 -15.90 0.48
CA GLY A 112 4.75 -16.43 1.61
C GLY A 112 5.26 -16.03 3.00
N ILE A 113 6.29 -15.19 3.09
CA ILE A 113 6.89 -14.74 4.36
C ILE A 113 6.70 -13.23 4.48
N VAL A 114 6.04 -12.79 5.55
CA VAL A 114 5.97 -11.36 5.91
C VAL A 114 7.29 -10.98 6.57
N GLU A 115 8.08 -10.14 5.91
CA GLU A 115 9.36 -9.64 6.42
C GLU A 115 9.15 -8.47 7.36
N ARG A 116 8.14 -7.65 7.06
CA ARG A 116 7.81 -6.43 7.78
C ARG A 116 6.32 -6.15 7.64
N ALA A 117 5.67 -5.76 8.73
CA ALA A 117 4.36 -5.11 8.72
C ALA A 117 4.29 -4.13 9.88
N PHE A 118 3.73 -2.95 9.65
CA PHE A 118 3.61 -1.91 10.65
C PHE A 118 2.37 -1.09 10.39
N ALA A 119 1.66 -0.71 11.45
CA ALA A 119 0.64 0.32 11.38
C ALA A 119 0.65 1.16 12.66
N TYR A 120 0.53 2.46 12.48
CA TYR A 120 0.40 3.46 13.52
C TYR A 120 -0.90 4.24 13.33
N LEU A 121 -1.55 4.58 14.44
CA LEU A 121 -2.80 5.33 14.48
C LEU A 121 -2.64 6.52 15.43
N GLY A 122 -2.38 7.69 14.85
CA GLY A 122 -2.05 8.90 15.60
C GLY A 122 -3.20 9.48 16.40
N GLU A 123 -4.47 9.26 16.02
CA GLU A 123 -5.61 9.71 16.84
C GLU A 123 -5.65 9.04 18.24
N ARG A 124 -4.99 7.90 18.38
CA ARG A 124 -4.86 7.10 19.61
C ARG A 124 -3.42 7.04 20.14
N ASP A 125 -2.46 7.65 19.45
CA ASP A 125 -1.03 7.56 19.76
C ASP A 125 -0.57 6.09 19.92
N GLU A 126 -1.00 5.22 19.01
CA GLU A 126 -0.91 3.76 19.18
C GLU A 126 -0.31 3.05 17.96
N VAL A 127 0.61 2.12 18.21
CA VAL A 127 1.02 1.13 17.21
C VAL A 127 0.01 -0.01 17.20
N LEU A 128 -0.77 -0.11 16.13
CA LEU A 128 -1.82 -1.12 15.98
C LEU A 128 -1.24 -2.51 15.74
N PHE A 129 -0.17 -2.60 14.93
CA PHE A 129 0.38 -3.87 14.51
C PHE A 129 1.86 -3.74 14.16
N GLN A 130 2.66 -4.75 14.54
CA GLN A 130 4.08 -4.80 14.21
C GLN A 130 4.56 -6.25 13.99
N VAL A 131 5.20 -6.48 12.85
CA VAL A 131 5.95 -7.70 12.52
C VAL A 131 7.30 -7.29 11.94
N GLY A 132 8.36 -8.01 12.33
CA GLY A 132 9.72 -7.77 11.86
C GLY A 132 10.39 -6.54 12.49
N HIS A 133 11.68 -6.38 12.23
CA HIS A 133 12.47 -5.24 12.71
C HIS A 133 12.39 -4.07 11.72
N PRO A 134 12.52 -2.81 12.17
CA PRO A 134 12.59 -1.64 11.29
C PRO A 134 13.70 -1.81 10.23
N THR A 135 13.35 -1.59 8.98
CA THR A 135 14.27 -1.62 7.84
C THR A 135 15.18 -0.40 7.82
N ALA A 136 16.27 -0.45 7.05
CA ALA A 136 17.16 0.69 6.86
C ALA A 136 16.43 1.91 6.26
N ASP A 137 15.45 1.70 5.37
CA ASP A 137 14.66 2.77 4.79
C ASP A 137 13.76 3.46 5.82
N GLU A 138 13.14 2.68 6.72
CA GLU A 138 12.36 3.20 7.85
C GLU A 138 13.24 3.99 8.82
N GLN A 139 14.40 3.44 9.19
CA GLN A 139 15.36 4.11 10.07
C GLN A 139 15.85 5.43 9.48
N ALA A 140 16.17 5.45 8.18
CA ALA A 140 16.59 6.66 7.48
C ALA A 140 15.45 7.68 7.26
N LEU A 141 14.20 7.31 7.54
CA LEU A 141 13.04 8.22 7.59
C LEU A 141 12.64 8.56 9.03
N GLY A 142 13.27 7.95 10.04
CA GLY A 142 12.90 8.15 11.44
C GLY A 142 11.56 7.53 11.84
N VAL A 143 11.06 6.51 11.11
CA VAL A 143 9.73 5.89 11.32
C VAL A 143 9.81 4.39 11.64
N GLY A 144 8.67 3.78 11.96
CA GLY A 144 8.50 2.32 12.01
C GLY A 144 8.93 1.63 13.29
N THR A 145 9.16 2.36 14.36
CA THR A 145 9.50 1.77 15.66
C THR A 145 8.30 1.91 16.59
N ALA A 146 7.87 0.80 17.21
CA ALA A 146 7.00 0.84 18.38
C ALA A 146 7.85 1.13 19.63
N TYR A 147 7.62 2.26 20.28
CA TYR A 147 8.03 2.41 21.67
C TYR A 147 7.07 1.54 22.50
N GLY A 148 7.57 0.39 22.98
CA GLY A 148 6.85 -0.42 23.94
C GLY A 148 6.83 0.23 25.33
N GLU A 149 5.93 -0.18 26.21
CA GLU A 149 5.80 0.31 27.60
C GLU A 149 7.13 0.28 28.39
N ASP A 150 8.09 -0.56 27.98
CA ASP A 150 9.40 -0.75 28.62
C ASP A 150 10.55 0.05 27.98
N GLN A 151 10.31 0.80 26.90
CA GLN A 151 11.32 1.68 26.31
C GLN A 151 10.96 3.13 26.62
N PRO A 152 11.77 3.85 27.42
CA PRO A 152 11.50 5.24 27.71
C PRO A 152 11.40 6.00 26.39
N TRP A 153 10.38 6.87 26.30
CA TRP A 153 10.33 7.90 25.27
C TRP A 153 11.70 8.56 25.18
N PRO A 154 12.24 8.75 23.98
CA PRO A 154 13.51 9.45 23.87
C PRO A 154 13.36 10.83 24.51
N GLU A 155 14.18 11.10 25.53
CA GLU A 155 14.28 12.45 26.08
C GLU A 155 15.06 13.31 25.08
N GLY A 156 14.36 14.05 24.22
CA GLY A 156 14.94 15.04 23.31
C GLY A 156 14.27 15.11 21.94
N ASP A 157 14.69 16.11 21.16
CA ASP A 157 14.46 16.19 19.71
C ASP A 157 15.51 15.32 19.01
N ASP A 158 15.42 14.00 19.19
CA ASP A 158 16.37 13.05 18.65
C ASP A 158 16.14 12.74 17.15
N GLY A 159 15.14 13.39 16.53
CA GLY A 159 14.91 13.33 15.09
C GLY A 159 14.04 12.17 14.61
N TRP A 160 13.45 11.39 15.54
CA TRP A 160 12.45 10.37 15.24
C TRP A 160 11.04 10.96 15.39
N SER A 161 10.23 10.86 14.33
CA SER A 161 8.87 11.40 14.30
C SER A 161 7.85 10.29 14.07
N TRP A 162 6.64 10.48 14.59
CA TRP A 162 5.50 9.67 14.16
C TRP A 162 5.36 9.76 12.63
N PRO A 163 5.07 8.64 11.94
CA PRO A 163 4.90 8.68 10.49
C PRO A 163 3.71 9.57 10.15
N ASP A 164 3.85 10.36 9.08
CA ASP A 164 2.77 11.07 8.43
C ASP A 164 2.48 10.45 7.04
N GLU A 165 1.55 11.01 6.28
CA GLU A 165 1.24 10.49 4.94
C GLU A 165 2.46 10.60 3.99
N GLU A 166 3.29 11.62 4.17
CA GLU A 166 4.48 11.88 3.36
C GLU A 166 5.56 10.82 3.58
N ALA A 167 5.76 10.39 4.82
CA ALA A 167 6.69 9.33 5.17
C ALA A 167 6.29 7.99 4.53
N VAL A 168 4.99 7.66 4.53
CA VAL A 168 4.48 6.42 3.90
C VAL A 168 4.70 6.45 2.39
N LEU A 169 4.38 7.56 1.72
CA LEU A 169 4.56 7.71 0.27
C LEU A 169 6.04 7.67 -0.12
N THR A 170 6.89 8.35 0.65
CA THR A 170 8.35 8.33 0.45
C THR A 170 8.93 6.92 0.66
N LEU A 171 8.46 6.19 1.68
CA LEU A 171 8.84 4.80 1.91
C LEU A 171 8.40 3.90 0.75
N ALA A 172 7.20 4.13 0.20
CA ALA A 172 6.74 3.42 -0.99
C ALA A 172 7.65 3.65 -2.19
N GLY A 173 8.13 4.88 -2.41
CA GLY A 173 9.15 5.18 -3.42
C GLY A 173 10.48 4.48 -3.20
N ARG A 174 10.93 4.33 -1.94
CA ARG A 174 12.17 3.60 -1.62
C ARG A 174 12.04 2.09 -1.86
N TRP A 175 10.86 1.52 -1.60
CA TRP A 175 10.64 0.08 -1.73
C TRP A 175 10.17 -0.37 -3.12
N SER A 176 9.42 0.47 -3.81
CA SER A 176 8.84 0.19 -5.13
C SER A 176 8.59 1.46 -5.94
N ILE A 177 7.42 2.10 -5.79
CA ILE A 177 6.98 3.30 -6.51
C ILE A 177 6.25 4.21 -5.53
N ASP A 178 6.59 5.50 -5.55
CA ASP A 178 5.79 6.55 -4.95
C ASP A 178 4.66 6.92 -5.92
N PRO A 179 3.38 6.68 -5.59
CA PRO A 179 2.30 6.97 -6.53
C PRO A 179 2.15 8.45 -6.88
N ARG A 180 2.77 9.38 -6.13
CA ARG A 180 2.80 10.81 -6.47
C ARG A 180 3.62 11.10 -7.72
N ASP A 181 4.66 10.32 -7.97
CA ASP A 181 5.53 10.48 -9.14
C ASP A 181 4.80 10.17 -10.46
N LEU A 182 3.60 9.58 -10.38
CA LEU A 182 2.75 9.32 -11.55
C LEU A 182 2.02 10.58 -12.03
N GLU A 183 1.88 11.62 -11.21
CA GLU A 183 1.13 12.81 -11.58
C GLU A 183 1.74 13.51 -12.81
N GLY A 184 0.97 13.58 -13.90
CA GLY A 184 1.41 14.15 -15.16
C GLY A 184 2.45 13.32 -15.92
N ALA A 185 2.83 12.14 -15.42
CA ALA A 185 3.84 11.29 -16.04
C ALA A 185 3.33 10.64 -17.33
N THR A 186 4.21 10.46 -18.30
CA THR A 186 3.94 9.64 -19.49
C THR A 186 4.35 8.20 -19.20
N VAL A 187 3.36 7.32 -19.06
CA VAL A 187 3.56 5.92 -18.69
C VAL A 187 3.14 4.96 -19.82
N PRO A 188 3.69 3.75 -19.88
CA PRO A 188 3.26 2.77 -20.87
C PRO A 188 1.84 2.23 -20.56
N GLY A 189 0.96 2.25 -21.55
CA GLY A 189 -0.36 1.62 -21.45
C GLY A 189 -1.43 2.46 -20.73
N HIS A 190 -2.48 1.78 -20.28
CA HIS A 190 -3.62 2.36 -19.57
C HIS A 190 -3.90 1.56 -18.30
N PRO A 191 -4.51 2.16 -17.27
CA PRO A 191 -4.95 1.42 -16.09
C PRO A 191 -6.23 0.63 -16.36
N TRP A 192 -6.58 -0.23 -15.42
CA TRP A 192 -7.81 -1.00 -15.43
C TRP A 192 -8.60 -0.78 -14.15
N ILE A 193 -9.90 -1.00 -14.24
CA ILE A 193 -10.80 -1.11 -13.08
C ILE A 193 -11.19 -2.58 -12.93
N ALA A 194 -11.12 -3.09 -11.70
CA ALA A 194 -11.72 -4.36 -11.31
C ALA A 194 -12.60 -4.20 -10.07
N SER A 195 -13.45 -5.17 -9.80
CA SER A 195 -14.40 -5.12 -8.68
C SER A 195 -14.34 -6.39 -7.86
N ALA A 196 -14.45 -6.27 -6.53
CA ALA A 196 -14.58 -7.40 -5.63
C ALA A 196 -15.78 -8.25 -6.06
N VAL A 197 -15.54 -9.55 -6.26
CA VAL A 197 -16.61 -10.47 -6.62
C VAL A 197 -17.46 -10.70 -5.37
N GLN A 198 -18.68 -10.16 -5.36
CA GLN A 198 -19.64 -10.49 -4.31
C GLN A 198 -19.91 -12.00 -4.34
N THR A 199 -19.43 -12.71 -3.32
CA THR A 199 -19.90 -14.06 -3.05
C THR A 199 -21.35 -13.94 -2.62
N ARG A 200 -22.29 -14.31 -3.49
CA ARG A 200 -23.67 -14.53 -3.04
C ARG A 200 -23.64 -15.58 -1.92
N PRO A 201 -24.36 -15.35 -0.81
CA PRO A 201 -24.49 -16.35 0.24
C PRO A 201 -25.14 -17.64 -0.27
#